data_AF-A0AAT9HR54-F1
#
_entry.id   AF-A0AAT9HR54-F1
#
_cell.length_a   1.000
_cell.length_b   1.000
_cell.length_c   1.000
_cell.angle_alpha   90.00
_cell.angle_beta   90.00
_cell.angle_gamma   90.00
#
_symmetry.space_group_name_H-M   'P 1'
#
loop_
_entity.id
_entity.type
_entity.pdbx_description
1 polymer ?
#
loop_
_entity_poly.entity_id
_entity_poly.type
_entity_poly.pdbx_seq_one_letter_code
_entity_poly.pdbx_strand_id
1 'polypeptide(L)'
;MEGIKVRVGIGIAALVGLALALLAGQGFSQTPLRIYSVAGTLAALAFALWERFIWKWKPVRYFTGVPLIAGTWRGELVSSYVRPNGESVPPIPTAIYVSQSASRWTVTLFTGESKSISEHAKLIHDPDGRWRLSWQYVNTPRPGVRDRSERHKGAAELYIGSQPGEGLEGAYFTDRRTDGELRFPEWSSVRYGSADSALAADGFNHASPFVGEK
;
A
#
# COMPACT_ATOMS: atom_id res chain seq x y z
N MET A 1 -4.36 -16.97 -10.34
CA MET A 1 -4.80 -18.35 -10.69
C MET A 1 -4.84 -19.29 -9.49
N GLU A 2 -3.91 -19.23 -8.53
CA GLU A 2 -3.92 -20.14 -7.37
C GLU A 2 -5.18 -20.07 -6.50
N GLY A 3 -5.68 -18.86 -6.21
CA GLY A 3 -6.90 -18.70 -5.40
C GLY A 3 -8.16 -19.30 -6.04
N ILE A 4 -8.22 -19.42 -7.37
CA ILE A 4 -9.33 -20.08 -8.07
C ILE A 4 -9.24 -21.60 -7.87
N LYS A 5 -8.05 -22.18 -8.00
CA LYS A 5 -7.84 -23.63 -7.79
C LYS A 5 -8.22 -24.05 -6.38
N VAL A 6 -7.84 -23.27 -5.37
CA VAL A 6 -8.19 -23.54 -3.96
C VAL A 6 -9.70 -23.48 -3.75
N ARG A 7 -10.39 -22.45 -4.27
CA ARG A 7 -11.85 -22.32 -4.16
C ARG A 7 -12.60 -23.46 -4.84
N VAL A 8 -12.16 -23.86 -6.03
CA VAL A 8 -12.72 -25.01 -6.76
C VAL A 8 -12.50 -26.31 -5.97
N GLY A 9 -11.31 -26.51 -5.42
CA GLY A 9 -11.00 -27.67 -4.59
C GLY A 9 -11.89 -27.76 -3.34
N ILE A 10 -12.09 -26.65 -2.62
CA ILE A 10 -13.01 -26.56 -1.48
C ILE A 10 -14.44 -26.89 -1.92
N GLY A 11 -14.89 -26.35 -3.06
CA GLY A 11 -16.22 -26.61 -3.61
C GLY A 11 -16.44 -28.09 -3.94
N ILE A 12 -15.47 -28.74 -4.59
CA ILE A 12 -15.52 -30.17 -4.90
C ILE A 12 -15.56 -31.00 -3.61
N ALA A 13 -14.70 -30.69 -2.64
CA ALA A 13 -14.68 -31.40 -1.35
C ALA A 13 -16.02 -31.28 -0.60
N ALA A 14 -16.63 -30.09 -0.61
CA ALA A 14 -17.95 -29.88 -0.01
C ALA A 14 -19.06 -30.68 -0.71
N LEU A 15 -19.04 -30.72 -2.06
CA LEU A 15 -20.00 -31.50 -2.84
C LEU A 15 -19.84 -33.02 -2.63
N VAL A 16 -18.59 -33.52 -2.58
CA VAL A 16 -18.31 -34.93 -2.29
C VAL A 16 -18.77 -35.28 -0.88
N GLY A 17 -18.45 -34.43 0.11
CA GLY A 17 -18.91 -34.62 1.48
C GLY A 17 -20.43 -34.66 1.60
N LEU A 18 -21.13 -33.77 0.89
CA LEU A 18 -22.60 -33.76 0.83
C LEU A 18 -23.16 -35.03 0.17
N ALA A 19 -22.61 -35.44 -0.97
CA ALA A 19 -23.03 -36.65 -1.67
C ALA A 19 -22.84 -37.90 -0.81
N LEU A 20 -21.69 -38.04 -0.14
CA LEU A 20 -21.41 -39.15 0.77
C LEU A 20 -22.38 -39.16 1.96
N ALA A 21 -22.69 -37.99 2.55
CA ALA A 21 -23.64 -37.90 3.66
C ALA A 21 -25.06 -38.33 3.25
N LEU A 22 -25.51 -37.92 2.05
CA LEU A 22 -26.80 -38.33 1.48
C LEU A 22 -26.85 -39.83 1.19
N LEU A 23 -25.78 -40.39 0.58
CA LEU A 23 -25.67 -41.82 0.29
C LEU A 23 -25.61 -42.67 1.56
N ALA A 24 -25.01 -42.16 2.64
CA ALA A 24 -24.95 -42.83 3.94
C ALA A 24 -26.28 -42.79 4.73
N GLY A 25 -27.35 -42.20 4.17
CA GLY A 25 -28.66 -42.08 4.82
C GLY A 25 -28.63 -41.21 6.09
N GLN A 26 -27.58 -40.42 6.29
CA GLN A 26 -27.47 -39.52 7.42
C GLN A 26 -28.50 -38.39 7.23
N GLY A 27 -29.42 -38.25 8.17
CA GLY A 27 -30.32 -37.09 8.20
C GLY A 27 -29.52 -35.79 8.35
N PHE A 28 -30.07 -34.67 7.90
CA PHE A 28 -29.47 -33.36 8.15
C PHE A 28 -29.51 -33.04 9.65
N SER A 29 -28.42 -33.34 10.36
CA SER A 29 -28.25 -32.86 11.73
C SER A 29 -28.03 -31.35 11.70
N GLN A 30 -28.91 -30.60 12.37
CA GLN A 30 -28.78 -29.14 12.44
C GLN A 30 -27.57 -28.71 13.27
N THR A 31 -27.08 -29.56 14.18
CA THR A 31 -26.04 -29.20 15.13
C THR A 31 -24.68 -28.97 14.45
N PRO A 32 -24.12 -29.89 13.64
CA PRO A 32 -22.88 -29.63 12.90
C PRO A 32 -22.99 -28.42 11.97
N LEU A 33 -24.12 -28.28 11.26
CA LEU A 33 -24.36 -27.13 10.37
C LEU A 33 -24.35 -25.80 11.13
N ARG A 34 -24.99 -25.74 12.30
CA ARG A 34 -24.95 -24.55 13.18
C ARG A 34 -23.54 -24.28 13.68
N ILE A 35 -22.81 -25.29 14.12
CA ILE A 35 -21.42 -25.15 14.59
C ILE A 35 -20.54 -24.57 13.47
N TYR A 36 -20.58 -25.16 12.27
CA TYR A 36 -19.79 -24.67 11.13
C TYR A 36 -20.20 -23.26 10.70
N SER A 37 -21.49 -22.94 10.72
CA SER A 37 -22.00 -21.60 10.36
C SER A 37 -21.52 -20.55 11.36
N VAL A 38 -21.63 -20.83 12.66
CA VAL A 38 -21.14 -19.94 13.72
C VAL A 38 -19.62 -19.79 13.63
N ALA A 39 -18.88 -20.90 13.51
CA ALA A 39 -17.43 -20.87 13.37
C ALA A 39 -16.97 -20.08 12.13
N GLY A 40 -17.62 -20.29 10.99
CA GLY A 40 -17.33 -19.56 9.76
C GLY A 40 -17.62 -18.06 9.89
N THR A 41 -18.73 -17.70 10.54
CA THR A 41 -19.08 -16.30 10.80
C THR A 41 -18.05 -15.63 11.73
N LEU A 42 -17.69 -16.30 12.82
CA LEU A 42 -16.68 -15.80 13.76
C LEU A 42 -15.32 -15.64 13.09
N ALA A 43 -14.91 -16.61 12.26
CA ALA A 43 -13.67 -16.52 11.49
C ALA A 43 -13.70 -15.34 10.51
N ALA A 44 -14.79 -15.16 9.76
CA ALA A 44 -14.94 -14.05 8.83
C ALA A 44 -14.88 -12.68 9.54
N LEU A 45 -15.55 -12.56 10.70
CA LEU A 45 -15.48 -11.37 11.54
C LEU A 45 -14.06 -11.13 12.06
N ALA A 46 -13.38 -12.17 12.55
CA ALA A 46 -12.00 -12.07 13.00
C ALA A 46 -11.05 -11.62 11.88
N PHE A 47 -11.19 -12.17 10.67
CA PHE A 47 -10.41 -11.74 9.51
C PHE A 47 -10.72 -10.29 9.09
N ALA A 48 -11.98 -9.87 9.13
CA ALA A 48 -12.36 -8.49 8.81
C ALA A 48 -11.79 -7.48 9.84
N LEU A 49 -11.86 -7.83 11.12
CA LEU A 49 -11.27 -7.04 12.21
C LEU A 49 -9.74 -7.03 12.09
N TRP A 50 -9.12 -8.16 11.76
CA TRP A 50 -7.70 -8.26 11.50
C TRP A 50 -7.27 -7.38 10.34
N GLU A 51 -7.97 -7.43 9.21
CA GLU A 51 -7.61 -6.68 8.01
C GLU A 51 -7.63 -5.16 8.23
N ARG A 52 -8.59 -4.66 9.03
CA ARG A 52 -8.83 -3.23 9.18
C ARG A 52 -8.24 -2.61 10.45
N PHE A 53 -8.22 -3.34 11.57
CA PHE A 53 -8.00 -2.77 12.90
C PHE A 53 -6.91 -3.47 13.71
N ILE A 54 -7.02 -4.78 13.97
CA ILE A 54 -6.19 -5.48 14.97
C ILE A 54 -4.70 -5.37 14.64
N TRP A 55 -4.32 -5.51 13.36
CA TRP A 55 -2.93 -5.41 12.93
C TRP A 55 -2.26 -4.06 13.24
N LYS A 56 -3.05 -2.99 13.40
CA LYS A 56 -2.53 -1.64 13.70
C LYS A 56 -2.23 -1.47 15.17
N TRP A 57 -2.59 -2.40 16.04
CA TRP A 57 -2.32 -2.24 17.48
C TRP A 57 -0.82 -2.36 17.74
N LYS A 58 -0.29 -1.45 18.57
CA LYS A 58 1.13 -1.43 18.96
C LYS A 58 1.69 -2.80 19.35
N PRO A 59 1.07 -3.59 20.25
CA PRO A 59 1.60 -4.92 20.60
C PRO A 59 1.65 -5.86 19.40
N VAL A 60 0.65 -5.83 18.52
CA VAL A 60 0.63 -6.69 17.32
C VAL A 60 1.76 -6.30 16.36
N ARG A 61 1.99 -5.00 16.15
CA ARG A 61 3.12 -4.52 15.34
C ARG A 61 4.47 -4.86 15.95
N TYR A 62 4.60 -4.77 17.28
CA TYR A 62 5.81 -5.18 17.99
C TYR A 62 6.15 -6.65 17.75
N PHE A 63 5.16 -7.55 17.81
CA PHE A 63 5.38 -8.98 17.54
C PHE A 63 5.57 -9.33 16.06
N THR A 64 4.89 -8.62 15.15
CA THR A 64 4.95 -8.92 13.71
C THR A 64 6.07 -8.20 12.99
N GLY A 65 6.62 -7.12 13.56
CA GLY A 65 7.62 -6.26 12.94
C GLY A 65 7.12 -5.41 11.77
N VAL A 66 5.83 -5.47 11.43
CA VAL A 66 5.27 -4.78 10.26
C VAL A 66 5.14 -3.27 10.55
N PRO A 67 5.75 -2.40 9.74
CA PRO A 67 5.67 -0.96 9.95
C PRO A 67 4.29 -0.41 9.59
N LEU A 68 3.86 0.59 10.37
CA LEU A 68 2.72 1.44 10.03
C LEU A 68 3.22 2.74 9.39
N ILE A 69 3.06 2.85 8.07
CA ILE A 69 3.43 4.05 7.28
C ILE A 69 2.20 4.74 6.66
N ALA A 70 1.00 4.34 7.08
CA ALA A 70 -0.24 4.94 6.61
C ALA A 70 -0.28 6.45 6.92
N GLY A 71 -0.78 7.25 5.98
CA GLY A 71 -0.86 8.70 6.12
C GLY A 71 -0.28 9.43 4.92
N THR A 72 -0.19 10.75 5.02
CA THR A 72 0.43 11.59 4.00
C THR A 72 1.87 11.91 4.39
N TRP A 73 2.75 11.76 3.41
CA TRP A 73 4.15 12.10 3.50
C TRP A 73 4.45 13.26 2.55
N ARG A 74 5.29 14.20 2.98
CA ARG A 74 5.69 15.37 2.20
C ARG A 74 7.21 15.43 2.07
N GLY A 75 7.66 15.91 0.92
CA GLY A 75 9.06 16.17 0.63
C GLY A 75 9.25 16.55 -0.82
N GLU A 76 10.20 15.92 -1.49
CA GLU A 76 10.64 16.33 -2.82
C GLU A 76 10.93 15.16 -3.75
N LEU A 77 10.84 15.46 -5.03
CA LEU A 77 11.17 14.59 -6.15
C LEU A 77 12.27 15.26 -6.95
N VAL A 78 13.40 14.58 -7.13
CA VAL A 78 14.53 15.05 -7.94
C VAL A 78 14.58 14.22 -9.21
N SER A 79 14.33 14.85 -10.36
CA SER A 79 14.21 14.15 -11.64
C SER A 79 15.52 14.14 -12.41
N SER A 80 15.85 13.02 -13.05
CA SER A 80 16.96 12.92 -14.01
C SER A 80 16.68 13.63 -15.34
N TYR A 81 15.45 14.12 -15.55
CA TYR A 81 15.07 14.82 -16.77
C TYR A 81 15.86 16.12 -16.96
N VAL A 82 16.46 16.24 -18.14
CA VAL A 82 17.14 17.44 -18.60
C VAL A 82 16.28 18.12 -19.66
N ARG A 83 16.06 19.42 -19.50
CA ARG A 83 15.29 20.23 -20.45
C ARG A 83 16.02 20.34 -21.80
N PRO A 84 15.32 20.69 -22.89
CA PRO A 84 15.96 20.88 -24.21
C PRO A 84 17.07 21.94 -24.23
N ASN A 85 17.07 22.89 -23.29
CA ASN A 85 18.11 23.90 -23.12
C ASN A 85 19.34 23.40 -22.32
N GLY A 86 19.36 22.13 -21.91
CA GLY A 86 20.47 21.52 -21.16
C GLY A 86 20.38 21.67 -19.65
N GLU A 87 19.33 22.32 -19.12
CA GLU A 87 19.18 22.55 -17.67
C GLU A 87 18.45 21.38 -16.98
N SER A 88 18.93 21.00 -15.79
CA SER A 88 18.23 20.08 -14.89
C SER A 88 16.99 20.74 -14.28
N VAL A 89 15.98 19.94 -13.97
CA VAL A 89 14.78 20.42 -13.27
C VAL A 89 15.11 20.57 -11.77
N PRO A 90 14.73 21.69 -11.11
CA PRO A 90 14.90 21.82 -9.67
C PRO A 90 14.07 20.76 -8.92
N PRO A 91 14.41 20.44 -7.66
CA PRO A 91 13.59 19.56 -6.83
C PRO A 91 12.12 19.98 -6.83
N ILE A 92 11.24 19.02 -7.08
CA ILE A 92 9.80 19.25 -7.21
C ILE A 92 9.13 18.91 -5.87
N PRO A 93 8.50 19.90 -5.21
CA PRO A 93 7.69 19.64 -4.01
C PRO A 93 6.62 18.59 -4.30
N THR A 94 6.65 17.51 -3.52
CA THR A 94 5.86 16.30 -3.78
C THR A 94 5.29 15.78 -2.48
N ALA A 95 4.09 15.22 -2.56
CA ALA A 95 3.48 14.50 -1.44
C ALA A 95 2.99 13.13 -1.89
N ILE A 96 3.01 12.16 -1.00
CA ILE A 96 2.36 10.86 -1.21
C ILE A 96 1.35 10.60 -0.11
N TYR A 97 0.25 9.94 -0.42
CA TYR A 97 -0.66 9.36 0.55
C TYR A 97 -0.60 7.84 0.46
N VAL A 98 -0.27 7.20 1.59
CA VAL A 98 -0.21 5.75 1.74
C VAL A 98 -1.46 5.29 2.50
N SER A 99 -2.31 4.55 1.82
CA SER A 99 -3.39 3.78 2.45
C SER A 99 -2.88 2.38 2.77
N GLN A 100 -3.06 1.93 4.02
CA GLN A 100 -2.55 0.65 4.49
C GLN A 100 -3.64 -0.14 5.24
N SER A 101 -3.80 -1.40 4.87
CA SER A 101 -4.49 -2.45 5.62
C SER A 101 -3.51 -3.60 5.92
N ALA A 102 -3.97 -4.68 6.57
CA ALA A 102 -3.09 -5.79 6.90
C ALA A 102 -2.50 -6.47 5.65
N SER A 103 -3.23 -6.44 4.52
CA SER A 103 -2.81 -7.12 3.29
C SER A 103 -2.81 -6.26 2.03
N ARG A 104 -3.25 -4.99 2.11
CA ARG A 104 -3.33 -4.09 0.94
C ARG A 104 -2.70 -2.74 1.21
N TRP A 105 -2.04 -2.25 0.16
CA TRP A 105 -1.43 -0.93 0.13
C TRP A 105 -1.92 -0.19 -1.11
N THR A 106 -2.07 1.11 -0.99
CA THR A 106 -2.31 2.00 -2.13
C THR A 106 -1.51 3.27 -1.91
N VAL A 107 -0.78 3.68 -2.94
CA VAL A 107 0.00 4.91 -2.94
C VAL A 107 -0.63 5.87 -3.92
N THR A 108 -0.89 7.09 -3.47
CA THR A 108 -1.26 8.20 -4.35
C THR A 108 -0.17 9.25 -4.26
N LEU A 109 0.51 9.55 -5.36
CA LEU A 109 1.50 10.61 -5.42
C LEU A 109 0.88 11.87 -6.03
N PHE A 110 1.20 13.01 -5.45
CA PHE A 110 0.74 14.32 -5.87
C PHE A 110 1.95 15.24 -6.10
N THR A 111 1.96 15.90 -7.25
CA THR A 111 2.81 17.07 -7.52
C THR A 111 1.92 18.26 -7.87
N GLY A 112 2.50 19.44 -8.02
CA GLY A 112 1.77 20.60 -8.55
C GLY A 112 1.23 20.37 -9.97
N GLU A 113 1.82 19.44 -10.73
CA GLU A 113 1.50 19.23 -12.15
C GLU A 113 0.72 17.94 -12.44
N SER A 114 0.80 16.94 -11.57
CA SER A 114 0.20 15.63 -11.82
C SER A 114 -0.23 14.88 -10.56
N LYS A 115 -1.01 13.83 -10.78
CA LYS A 115 -1.40 12.86 -9.77
C LYS A 115 -1.17 11.46 -10.30
N SER A 116 -0.48 10.62 -9.53
CA SER A 116 -0.36 9.19 -9.84
C SER A 116 -1.01 8.33 -8.77
N ILE A 117 -1.57 7.20 -9.18
CA ILE A 117 -2.20 6.22 -8.29
C ILE A 117 -1.58 4.87 -8.58
N SER A 118 -1.24 4.12 -7.53
CA SER A 118 -0.70 2.78 -7.66
C SER A 118 -1.72 1.81 -8.24
N GLU A 119 -1.34 1.03 -9.25
CA GLU A 119 -2.08 -0.15 -9.71
C GLU A 119 -1.77 -1.36 -8.81
N HIS A 120 -0.52 -1.46 -8.37
CA HIS A 120 -0.02 -2.49 -7.48
C HIS A 120 0.95 -1.88 -6.47
N ALA A 121 0.84 -2.25 -5.21
CA ALA A 121 1.78 -1.86 -4.16
C ALA A 121 2.04 -3.04 -3.22
N LYS A 122 3.29 -3.16 -2.76
CA LYS A 122 3.74 -4.22 -1.86
C LYS A 122 4.71 -3.63 -0.84
N LEU A 123 4.49 -4.01 0.41
CA LEU A 123 5.46 -3.82 1.48
C LEU A 123 6.36 -5.07 1.55
N ILE A 124 7.67 -4.87 1.46
CA ILE A 124 8.68 -5.92 1.34
C ILE A 124 9.61 -5.81 2.54
N HIS A 125 9.86 -6.95 3.20
CA HIS A 125 10.90 -7.08 4.21
C HIS A 125 12.12 -7.68 3.52
N ASP A 126 13.17 -6.88 3.40
CA ASP A 126 14.41 -7.27 2.73
C ASP A 126 15.26 -8.18 3.64
N PRO A 127 16.15 -9.01 3.05
CA PRO A 127 17.00 -9.93 3.83
C PRO A 127 17.92 -9.23 4.84
N ASP A 128 18.21 -7.95 4.64
CA ASP A 128 19.04 -7.12 5.53
C ASP A 128 18.24 -6.52 6.72
N GLY A 129 16.95 -6.86 6.83
CA GLY A 129 16.06 -6.40 7.90
C GLY A 129 15.39 -5.06 7.62
N ARG A 130 15.64 -4.42 6.47
CA ARG A 130 14.95 -3.18 6.10
C ARG A 130 13.57 -3.47 5.52
N TRP A 131 12.69 -2.49 5.65
CA TRP A 131 11.41 -2.51 4.98
C TRP A 131 11.41 -1.55 3.80
N ARG A 132 10.78 -1.96 2.71
CA ARG A 132 10.63 -1.15 1.50
C ARG A 132 9.22 -1.24 0.94
N LEU A 133 8.66 -0.09 0.58
CA LEU A 133 7.42 0.02 -0.17
C LEU A 133 7.76 0.07 -1.66
N SER A 134 7.32 -0.93 -2.43
CA SER A 134 7.45 -0.99 -3.89
C SER A 134 6.07 -0.86 -4.52
N TRP A 135 5.92 0.00 -5.54
CA TRP A 135 4.65 0.13 -6.26
C TRP A 135 4.83 0.48 -7.72
N GLN A 136 3.86 0.07 -8.53
CA GLN A 136 3.68 0.49 -9.92
C GLN A 136 2.49 1.43 -10.00
N TYR A 137 2.58 2.47 -10.82
CA TYR A 137 1.57 3.53 -10.88
C TYR A 137 1.24 3.97 -12.30
N VAL A 138 0.08 4.60 -12.43
CA VAL A 138 -0.31 5.38 -13.61
C VAL A 138 -0.35 6.86 -13.21
N ASN A 139 0.44 7.68 -13.88
CA ASN A 139 0.45 9.12 -13.70
C ASN A 139 -0.52 9.80 -14.65
N THR A 140 -1.37 10.68 -14.10
CA THR A 140 -2.34 11.49 -14.85
C THR A 140 -2.02 12.97 -14.63
N PRO A 141 -1.38 13.62 -15.63
CA PRO A 141 -1.05 15.05 -15.59
C PRO A 141 -2.30 15.94 -15.65
N ARG A 142 -2.22 17.14 -15.06
CA ARG A 142 -3.25 18.18 -15.20
C ARG A 142 -3.42 18.54 -16.68
N PRO A 143 -4.64 18.88 -17.15
CA PRO A 143 -4.88 19.17 -18.56
C PRO A 143 -3.92 20.20 -19.17
N GLY A 144 -3.56 21.25 -18.42
CA GLY A 144 -2.69 22.34 -18.89
C GLY A 144 -1.20 22.02 -19.00
N VAL A 145 -0.76 20.80 -18.67
CA VAL A 145 0.64 20.36 -18.82
C VAL A 145 0.77 19.10 -19.69
N ARG A 146 -0.32 18.69 -20.35
CA ARG A 146 -0.36 17.44 -21.12
C ARG A 146 0.51 17.46 -22.37
N ASP A 147 0.70 18.64 -22.95
CA ASP A 147 1.57 18.91 -24.09
C ASP A 147 3.04 18.53 -23.81
N ARG A 148 3.51 18.74 -22.57
CA ARG A 148 4.86 18.38 -22.13
C ARG A 148 4.92 17.12 -21.26
N SER A 149 3.80 16.69 -20.71
CA SER A 149 3.68 15.49 -19.91
C SER A 149 2.44 14.69 -20.28
N GLU A 150 2.63 13.67 -21.09
CA GLU A 150 1.58 12.69 -21.37
C GLU A 150 1.33 11.76 -20.18
N ARG A 151 0.18 11.08 -20.21
CA ARG A 151 -0.14 10.00 -19.28
C ARG A 151 0.89 8.89 -19.46
N HIS A 152 1.48 8.43 -18.35
CA HIS A 152 2.57 7.46 -18.39
C HIS A 152 2.51 6.51 -17.20
N LYS A 153 3.23 5.38 -17.30
CA LYS A 153 3.41 4.43 -16.23
C LYS A 153 4.80 4.55 -15.61
N GLY A 154 4.91 4.09 -14.38
CA GLY A 154 6.19 4.01 -13.70
C GLY A 154 6.14 3.05 -12.53
N ALA A 155 7.30 2.87 -11.92
CA ALA A 155 7.42 2.20 -10.64
C ALA A 155 8.32 2.99 -9.71
N ALA A 156 8.13 2.81 -8.42
CA ALA A 156 8.92 3.45 -7.40
C ALA A 156 9.13 2.53 -6.22
N GLU A 157 10.24 2.77 -5.53
CA GLU A 157 10.69 2.00 -4.40
C GLU A 157 11.14 2.99 -3.31
N LEU A 158 10.56 2.88 -2.12
CA LEU A 158 10.91 3.70 -0.97
C LEU A 158 11.29 2.81 0.21
N TYR A 159 12.54 2.92 0.65
CA TYR A 159 12.98 2.36 1.91
C TYR A 159 12.37 3.15 3.07
N ILE A 160 12.00 2.44 4.11
CA ILE A 160 11.43 2.99 5.32
C ILE A 160 12.56 3.19 6.33
N GLY A 161 12.70 4.43 6.82
CA GLY A 161 13.62 4.78 7.90
C GLY A 161 13.51 3.84 9.10
N SER A 162 14.64 3.55 9.72
CA SER A 162 14.79 2.68 10.89
C SER A 162 15.02 3.45 12.20
N GLN A 163 15.37 4.74 12.10
CA GLN A 163 15.60 5.64 13.24
C GLN A 163 14.58 6.78 13.30
N PRO A 164 14.31 7.35 14.49
CA PRO A 164 13.51 8.57 14.60
C PRO A 164 14.09 9.71 13.75
N GLY A 165 13.26 10.35 12.94
CA GLY A 165 13.67 11.40 12.01
C GLY A 165 14.02 10.89 10.61
N GLU A 166 14.22 9.57 10.42
CA GLU A 166 14.39 9.00 9.09
C GLU A 166 13.04 8.87 8.37
N GLY A 167 12.99 9.42 7.16
CA GLY A 167 11.80 9.46 6.32
C GLY A 167 11.58 8.22 5.46
N LEU A 168 10.91 8.44 4.33
CA LEU A 168 10.91 7.51 3.23
C LEU A 168 11.85 8.02 2.14
N GLU A 169 12.74 7.16 1.67
CA GLU A 169 13.72 7.53 0.63
C GLU A 169 13.90 6.43 -0.40
N GLY A 170 14.12 6.81 -1.65
CA GLY A 170 14.44 5.86 -2.70
C GLY A 170 14.30 6.46 -4.09
N ALA A 171 13.90 5.65 -5.05
CA ALA A 171 13.96 6.01 -6.45
C ALA A 171 12.67 5.64 -7.21
N TYR A 172 12.47 6.29 -8.34
CA TYR A 172 11.43 5.94 -9.30
C TYR A 172 11.99 5.85 -10.70
N PHE A 173 11.26 5.17 -11.58
CA PHE A 173 11.46 5.24 -13.02
C PHE A 173 10.11 5.29 -13.73
N THR A 174 10.12 5.81 -14.96
CA THR A 174 8.94 5.90 -15.82
C THR A 174 9.19 5.23 -17.18
N ASP A 175 8.12 4.83 -17.86
CA ASP A 175 8.18 4.35 -19.25
C ASP A 175 8.60 5.46 -20.25
N ARG A 176 8.74 6.71 -19.79
CA ARG A 176 9.30 7.84 -20.54
C ARG A 176 10.82 7.92 -20.47
N ARG A 177 11.49 6.89 -19.95
CA ARG A 177 12.95 6.83 -19.75
C ARG A 177 13.47 7.98 -18.88
N THR A 178 12.67 8.38 -17.91
CA THR A 178 13.10 9.26 -16.82
C THR A 178 13.06 8.49 -15.52
N ASP A 179 13.98 8.84 -14.64
CA ASP A 179 14.14 8.28 -13.32
C ASP A 179 14.40 9.44 -12.35
N GLY A 180 14.60 9.11 -11.09
CA GLY A 180 14.92 10.12 -10.10
C GLY A 180 14.79 9.61 -8.68
N GLU A 181 15.07 10.51 -7.75
CA GLU A 181 15.02 10.26 -6.33
C GLU A 181 13.74 10.82 -5.72
N LEU A 182 13.25 10.14 -4.69
CA LEU A 182 12.12 10.55 -3.87
C LEU A 182 12.60 10.62 -2.42
N ARG A 183 12.32 11.73 -1.74
CA ARG A 183 12.62 11.90 -0.32
C ARG A 183 11.43 12.50 0.40
N PHE A 184 11.00 11.86 1.48
CA PHE A 184 9.85 12.27 2.27
C PHE A 184 10.19 12.28 3.77
N PRO A 185 10.76 13.38 4.28
CA PRO A 185 11.17 13.50 5.68
C PRO A 185 10.01 13.81 6.63
N GLU A 186 8.85 14.24 6.12
CA GLU A 186 7.73 14.69 6.94
C GLU A 186 6.50 13.80 6.78
N TRP A 187 5.78 13.58 7.87
CA TRP A 187 4.58 12.73 7.91
C TRP A 187 3.42 13.37 8.68
N SER A 188 2.20 13.08 8.21
CA SER A 188 0.94 13.40 8.85
C SER A 188 -0.04 12.24 8.74
N SER A 189 -0.84 12.01 9.78
CA SER A 189 -1.94 11.02 9.75
C SER A 189 -3.13 11.49 8.92
N VAL A 190 -3.20 12.78 8.58
CA VAL A 190 -4.27 13.39 7.81
C VAL A 190 -4.17 12.99 6.34
N ARG A 191 -5.32 12.70 5.72
CA ARG A 191 -5.41 12.45 4.28
C ARG A 191 -5.65 13.75 3.54
N TYR A 192 -4.70 14.12 2.69
CA TYR A 192 -4.82 15.25 1.77
C TYR A 192 -5.27 14.81 0.37
N GLY A 193 -5.97 15.71 -0.33
CA GLY A 193 -6.55 15.44 -1.66
C GLY A 193 -5.69 15.90 -2.85
N SER A 194 -4.70 16.76 -2.59
CA SER A 194 -3.85 17.39 -3.60
C SER A 194 -2.48 17.77 -3.03
N ALA A 195 -1.50 17.99 -3.91
CA ALA A 195 -0.21 18.55 -3.52
C ALA A 195 -0.38 19.89 -2.81
N ASP A 196 -1.16 20.81 -3.39
CA ASP A 196 -1.39 22.15 -2.83
C ASP A 196 -1.88 22.09 -1.37
N SER A 197 -2.84 21.21 -1.06
CA SER A 197 -3.37 21.04 0.30
C SER A 197 -2.38 20.38 1.27
N ALA A 198 -1.56 19.43 0.81
CA ALA A 198 -0.55 18.77 1.63
C ALA A 198 0.66 19.67 1.90
N LEU A 199 1.11 20.39 0.86
CA LEU A 199 2.29 21.24 0.92
C LEU A 199 2.05 22.50 1.76
N ALA A 200 0.83 23.05 1.77
CA ALA A 200 0.47 24.24 2.53
C ALA A 200 0.06 23.97 4.00
N ALA A 201 -0.03 22.71 4.42
CA ALA A 201 -0.53 22.38 5.76
C ALA A 201 0.58 22.37 6.82
N ASP A 202 0.24 22.85 8.02
CA ASP A 202 1.14 22.91 9.18
C ASP A 202 1.15 21.60 10.01
N GLY A 203 0.26 20.66 9.71
CA GLY A 203 0.05 19.42 10.49
C GLY A 203 1.04 18.29 10.21
N PHE A 204 2.27 18.61 9.79
CA PHE A 204 3.32 17.66 9.47
C PHE A 204 4.35 17.61 10.60
N ASN A 205 4.77 16.41 10.95
CA ASN A 205 5.85 16.17 11.90
C ASN A 205 7.03 15.52 11.19
N HIS A 206 8.21 15.52 11.83
CA HIS A 206 9.31 14.68 11.38
C HIS A 206 8.86 13.22 11.33
N ALA A 207 9.28 12.53 10.28
CA ALA A 207 8.99 11.14 10.09
C ALA A 207 9.49 10.30 11.26
N SER A 208 8.60 9.49 11.80
CA SER A 208 8.93 8.43 12.73
C SER A 208 8.15 7.19 12.30
N PRO A 209 8.50 6.58 11.15
CA PRO A 209 7.89 5.32 10.75
C PRO A 209 8.01 4.32 11.90
N PHE A 210 6.87 3.79 12.36
CA PHE A 210 6.81 2.97 13.55
C PHE A 210 7.33 1.56 13.27
N VAL A 211 8.64 1.42 13.10
CA VAL A 211 9.36 0.15 13.01
C VAL A 211 9.87 -0.18 14.42
N GLY A 212 9.29 -1.20 15.06
CA GLY A 212 9.82 -1.70 16.34
C GLY A 212 9.83 -0.67 17.49
N GLU A 213 8.72 0.04 17.70
CA GLU A 213 8.52 0.90 18.88
C GLU A 213 8.97 0.16 20.16
N LYS A 214 10.05 0.62 20.78
CA LYS A 214 10.52 0.17 22.10
C LYS A 214 9.62 0.71 23.20
#